data_AF-A0A2L0D4I3-F1
#
_entry.id   AF-A0A2L0D4I3-F1
#
_cell.length_a   1.000
_cell.length_b   1.000
_cell.length_c   1.000
_cell.angle_alpha   90.00
_cell.angle_beta   90.00
_cell.angle_gamma   90.00
#
_symmetry.space_group_name_H-M   'P 1'
#
loop_
_entity.id
_entity.type
_entity.pdbx_description
1 polymer ?
#
loop_
_entity_poly.entity_id
_entity_poly.type
_entity_poly.pdbx_seq_one_letter_code
_entity_poly.pdbx_strand_id
1 'polypeptide(L)'
;MSLKDFYRLIKVLGYPLAYHHFEEGRVLSPPYLLYWVSGSENKGADNMAYHKQEEVLLEVYTKIKNLDLEGQVEALLDTHRIYFDKVETYLTTEKLYQVTYHITL
;
A
#
# COMPACT_ATOMS: atom_id res chain seq x y z
N MET A 1 -6.99 -5.03 11.56
CA MET A 1 -6.68 -3.59 11.78
C MET A 1 -7.62 -2.76 10.92
N SER A 2 -7.96 -1.50 11.24
CA SER A 2 -8.81 -0.71 10.32
C SER A 2 -7.99 -0.04 9.21
N LEU A 3 -8.59 0.23 8.05
CA LEU A 3 -7.95 0.99 6.97
C LEU A 3 -7.46 2.38 7.42
N LYS A 4 -8.17 3.02 8.36
CA LYS A 4 -7.78 4.32 8.93
C LYS A 4 -6.52 4.21 9.78
N ASP A 5 -6.35 3.11 10.51
CA ASP A 5 -5.15 2.86 11.30
C ASP A 5 -3.98 2.49 10.38
N PHE A 6 -4.23 1.72 9.32
CA PHE A 6 -3.24 1.45 8.27
C PHE A 6 -2.73 2.75 7.63
N TYR A 7 -3.62 3.66 7.23
CA TYR A 7 -3.24 4.97 6.72
C TYR A 7 -2.32 5.73 7.68
N ARG A 8 -2.66 5.77 8.97
CA ARG A 8 -1.87 6.47 9.99
C ARG A 8 -0.49 5.86 10.16
N LEU A 9 -0.41 4.54 10.11
CA LEU A 9 0.82 3.77 10.19
C LEU A 9 1.74 4.12 9.01
N ILE A 10 1.26 4.00 7.77
CA ILE A 10 2.07 4.27 6.56
C ILE A 10 2.47 5.75 6.47
N LYS A 11 1.62 6.67 6.94
CA LYS A 11 1.92 8.11 6.95
C LYS A 11 3.18 8.47 7.75
N VAL A 12 3.60 7.64 8.71
CA VAL A 12 4.84 7.86 9.50
C VAL A 12 6.09 7.85 8.63
N LEU A 13 6.07 7.19 7.46
CA LEU A 13 7.20 7.14 6.53
C LEU A 13 7.56 8.53 5.94
N GLY A 14 6.66 9.51 6.02
CA GLY A 14 6.96 10.90 5.64
C GLY A 14 6.93 11.19 4.13
N TYR A 15 6.53 10.23 3.31
CA TYR A 15 6.38 10.41 1.87
C TYR A 15 4.94 10.82 1.48
N PRO A 16 4.74 11.46 0.31
CA PRO A 16 3.40 11.70 -0.23
C PRO A 16 2.60 10.40 -0.31
N LEU A 17 1.44 10.38 0.35
CA LEU A 17 0.55 9.22 0.44
C LEU A 17 -0.87 9.63 0.09
N ALA A 18 -1.52 8.90 -0.82
CA ALA A 18 -2.93 9.10 -1.17
C ALA A 18 -3.68 7.78 -1.33
N TYR A 19 -5.01 7.87 -1.26
CA TYR A 19 -5.88 6.74 -1.53
C TYR A 19 -6.15 6.63 -3.03
N HIS A 20 -5.79 5.51 -3.66
CA HIS A 20 -5.98 5.16 -5.08
C HIS A 20 -5.32 6.09 -6.12
N HIS A 21 -5.38 7.41 -5.98
CA HIS A 21 -4.82 8.37 -6.93
C HIS A 21 -4.51 9.71 -6.25
N PHE A 22 -3.71 10.52 -6.93
CA PHE A 22 -3.59 11.96 -6.64
C PHE A 22 -4.47 12.74 -7.62
N GLU A 23 -4.92 13.93 -7.21
CA GLU A 23 -5.73 14.80 -8.06
C GLU A 23 -5.01 15.16 -9.37
N GLU A 24 -5.77 15.21 -10.46
CA GLU A 24 -5.25 15.60 -11.77
C GLU A 24 -4.60 16.99 -11.73
N GLY A 25 -3.46 17.12 -12.41
CA GLY A 25 -2.68 18.37 -12.41
C GLY A 25 -1.70 18.52 -11.25
N ARG A 26 -1.73 17.63 -10.25
CA ARG A 26 -0.70 17.60 -9.21
C ARG A 26 0.55 16.88 -9.70
N VAL A 27 1.59 17.64 -10.03
CA VAL A 27 2.90 17.06 -10.36
C VAL A 27 3.57 16.60 -9.07
N LEU A 28 3.61 15.28 -8.86
CA LEU A 28 4.40 14.68 -7.79
C LEU A 28 5.67 14.07 -8.38
N SER A 29 6.81 14.44 -7.78
CA SER A 29 8.06 13.75 -8.06
C SER A 29 8.17 12.54 -7.15
N PRO A 30 8.37 11.32 -7.67
CA PRO A 30 8.73 10.16 -6.87
C PRO A 30 9.93 10.46 -5.94
N PRO A 31 9.98 9.86 -4.74
CA PRO A 31 9.11 8.78 -4.28
C PRO A 31 7.74 9.23 -3.76
N TYR A 32 6.70 8.44 -4.07
CA TYR A 32 5.36 8.59 -3.50
C TYR A 32 4.72 7.21 -3.31
N LEU A 33 3.69 7.16 -2.46
CA LEU A 33 2.95 5.95 -2.15
C LEU A 33 1.47 6.12 -2.44
N LEU A 34 0.85 5.03 -2.84
CA LEU A 34 -0.60 4.91 -2.95
C LEU A 34 -1.06 3.73 -2.14
N TYR A 35 -2.26 3.80 -1.58
CA TYR A 35 -2.91 2.64 -0.99
C TYR A 35 -4.38 2.59 -1.39
N TRP A 36 -4.94 1.38 -1.51
CA TRP A 36 -6.38 1.21 -1.72
C TRP A 36 -6.82 -0.20 -1.38
N VAL A 37 -8.13 -0.36 -1.23
CA VAL A 37 -8.76 -1.67 -1.03
C VAL A 37 -8.97 -2.32 -2.40
N SER A 38 -8.31 -3.45 -2.66
CA SER A 38 -8.51 -4.24 -3.89
C SER A 38 -9.70 -5.19 -3.79
N GLY A 39 -10.07 -5.57 -2.57
CA GLY A 39 -11.11 -6.57 -2.34
C GLY A 39 -11.42 -6.77 -0.86
N SER A 40 -12.26 -7.76 -0.59
CA SER A 40 -12.57 -8.19 0.78
C SER A 40 -12.83 -9.69 0.82
N GLU A 41 -12.29 -10.36 1.83
CA GLU A 41 -12.47 -11.80 2.04
C GLU A 41 -13.26 -12.05 3.33
N ASN A 42 -14.55 -11.69 3.29
CA ASN A 42 -15.39 -11.77 4.48
C ASN A 42 -15.79 -13.22 4.80
N LYS A 43 -15.83 -13.57 6.08
CA LYS A 43 -16.49 -14.81 6.56
C LYS A 43 -17.93 -14.49 6.93
N GLY A 44 -18.86 -15.27 6.39
CA GLY A 44 -20.29 -15.06 6.54
C GLY A 44 -21.07 -16.29 7.00
N ALA A 45 -22.19 -16.06 7.67
CA ALA A 45 -23.22 -17.03 8.04
C ALA A 45 -24.58 -16.31 8.10
N ASP A 46 -25.67 -17.00 7.80
CA ASP A 46 -27.04 -16.45 7.93
C ASP A 46 -27.26 -15.09 7.23
N ASN A 47 -26.71 -14.92 6.02
CA ASN A 47 -26.71 -13.65 5.27
C ASN A 47 -26.04 -12.47 5.99
N MET A 48 -25.15 -12.73 6.97
CA MET A 48 -24.38 -11.73 7.70
C MET A 48 -22.88 -12.01 7.62
N ALA A 49 -22.08 -10.99 7.33
CA ALA A 49 -20.62 -11.04 7.49
C ALA A 49 -20.25 -10.84 8.97
N TYR A 50 -19.88 -11.92 9.66
CA TYR A 50 -19.48 -11.87 11.08
C TYR A 50 -17.99 -11.57 11.26
N HIS A 51 -17.18 -11.79 10.22
CA HIS A 51 -15.78 -11.41 10.19
C HIS A 51 -15.49 -10.70 8.87
N LYS A 52 -15.07 -9.44 8.96
CA LYS A 52 -14.74 -8.61 7.80
C LYS A 52 -13.23 -8.49 7.68
N GLN A 53 -12.73 -8.71 6.48
CA GLN A 53 -11.31 -8.67 6.16
C GLN A 53 -11.14 -7.92 4.85
N GLU A 54 -10.28 -6.90 4.85
CA GLU A 54 -10.01 -6.07 3.67
C GLU A 54 -8.67 -6.49 3.05
N GLU A 55 -8.67 -6.61 1.72
CA GLU A 55 -7.43 -6.75 0.96
C GLU A 55 -6.97 -5.36 0.53
N VAL A 56 -5.77 -4.98 0.93
CA VAL A 56 -5.18 -3.67 0.69
C VAL A 56 -3.93 -3.81 -0.15
N LEU A 57 -3.83 -3.00 -1.19
CA LEU A 57 -2.58 -2.80 -1.91
C LEU A 57 -1.91 -1.53 -1.40
N LEU A 58 -0.62 -1.63 -1.10
CA LEU A 58 0.26 -0.50 -0.87
C LEU A 58 1.29 -0.46 -2.00
N GLU A 59 1.27 0.60 -2.77
CA GLU A 59 2.17 0.78 -3.89
C GLU A 59 3.21 1.84 -3.60
N VAL A 60 4.45 1.54 -3.94
CA VAL A 60 5.60 2.41 -3.78
C VAL A 60 6.18 2.70 -5.16
N TYR A 61 6.21 3.98 -5.53
CA TYR A 61 6.71 4.43 -6.82
C TYR A 61 8.03 5.17 -6.67
N THR A 62 9.05 4.77 -7.41
CA THR A 62 10.38 5.41 -7.38
C THR A 62 10.98 5.55 -8.78
N LYS A 63 11.84 6.57 -8.99
CA LYS A 63 12.57 6.75 -10.28
C LYS A 63 13.72 5.75 -10.45
N ILE A 64 14.31 5.33 -9.33
CA ILE A 64 15.39 4.36 -9.26
C ILE A 64 15.01 3.30 -8.25
N LYS A 65 15.56 2.09 -8.40
CA LYS A 65 15.41 1.04 -7.40
C LYS A 65 15.90 1.54 -6.03
N ASN A 66 14.99 1.68 -5.07
CA ASN A 66 15.26 2.30 -3.77
C ASN A 66 15.07 1.27 -2.65
N LEU A 67 16.14 0.51 -2.40
CA LEU A 67 16.14 -0.55 -1.39
C LEU A 67 15.95 -0.02 0.04
N ASP A 68 16.41 1.21 0.32
CA ASP A 68 16.25 1.82 1.64
C ASP A 68 14.77 2.10 1.94
N LEU A 69 14.03 2.64 0.95
CA LEU A 69 12.60 2.88 1.10
C LEU A 69 11.80 1.58 1.24
N GLU A 70 12.10 0.57 0.42
CA GLU A 70 11.47 -0.75 0.54
C GLU A 70 11.74 -1.35 1.92
N GLY A 71 12.98 -1.29 2.41
CA GLY A 71 13.34 -1.76 3.74
C GLY A 71 12.63 -1.01 4.86
N GLN A 72 12.40 0.31 4.72
CA GLN A 72 11.61 1.09 5.68
C GLN A 72 10.14 0.67 5.70
N VAL A 73 9.53 0.43 4.54
CA VAL A 73 8.16 -0.08 4.44
C VAL A 73 8.05 -1.44 5.10
N GLU A 74 8.94 -2.36 4.75
CA GLU A 74 8.93 -3.74 5.26
C GLU A 74 9.14 -3.78 6.77
N ALA A 75 10.15 -3.05 7.28
CA ALA A 75 10.40 -2.96 8.72
C ALA A 75 9.20 -2.37 9.48
N LEU A 76 8.49 -1.40 8.89
CA LEU A 76 7.30 -0.81 9.49
C LEU A 76 6.14 -1.81 9.57
N LEU A 77 5.92 -2.59 8.50
CA LEU A 77 4.92 -3.65 8.47
C LEU A 77 5.26 -4.77 9.47
N ASP A 78 6.50 -5.23 9.49
CA ASP A 78 7.00 -6.27 10.39
C ASP A 78 6.87 -5.87 11.87
N THR A 79 7.24 -4.63 12.20
CA THR A 79 7.11 -4.09 13.56
C THR A 79 5.68 -4.15 14.07
N HIS A 80 4.71 -3.99 13.17
CA HIS A 80 3.27 -4.06 13.49
C HIS A 80 2.68 -5.45 13.25
N ARG A 81 3.51 -6.45 12.93
CA ARG A 81 3.11 -7.84 12.64
C ARG A 81 2.09 -7.95 11.50
N ILE A 82 2.24 -7.10 10.49
CA ILE A 82 1.42 -7.13 9.28
C ILE A 82 2.12 -8.02 8.27
N TYR A 83 1.49 -9.14 7.93
CA TYR A 83 1.94 -9.99 6.84
C TYR A 83 1.75 -9.28 5.50
N PHE A 84 2.68 -9.49 4.58
CA PHE A 84 2.59 -9.01 3.22
C PHE A 84 3.27 -9.96 2.24
N ASP A 85 2.75 -9.99 1.02
CA ASP A 85 3.48 -10.44 -0.17
C ASP A 85 3.82 -9.23 -1.04
N LYS A 86 4.84 -9.32 -1.91
CA LYS A 86 5.18 -8.20 -2.79
C LYS A 86 5.46 -8.63 -4.22
N VAL A 87 5.12 -7.75 -5.16
CA VAL A 87 5.43 -7.85 -6.58
C VAL A 87 6.09 -6.55 -7.03
N GLU A 88 7.08 -6.65 -7.90
CA GLU A 88 7.76 -5.50 -8.49
C GLU A 88 7.50 -5.46 -9.99
N THR A 89 7.31 -4.26 -10.53
CA THR A 89 7.17 -4.02 -11.96
C THR A 89 7.82 -2.69 -12.35
N TYR A 90 8.46 -2.66 -13.52
CA TYR A 90 8.95 -1.43 -14.12
C TYR A 90 7.92 -0.88 -15.11
N LEU A 91 7.40 0.31 -14.83
CA LEU A 91 6.47 1.04 -15.67
C LEU A 91 7.24 1.78 -16.76
N THR A 92 7.29 1.18 -17.95
CA THR A 92 8.12 1.67 -19.07
C THR A 92 7.72 3.06 -19.56
N THR A 93 6.41 3.36 -19.59
CA THR A 93 5.89 4.65 -20.09
C THR A 93 6.25 5.78 -19.13
N GLU A 94 6.05 5.56 -17.84
CA GLU A 94 6.30 6.50 -16.76
C GLU A 94 7.79 6.55 -16.36
N LYS A 95 8.56 5.51 -16.73
CA LYS A 95 9.95 5.27 -16.31
C LYS A 95 10.10 5.20 -14.80
N LEU A 96 9.21 4.44 -14.16
CA LEU A 96 9.15 4.26 -12.71
C LEU A 96 9.25 2.80 -12.33
N TYR A 97 9.89 2.53 -11.19
CA TYR A 97 9.76 1.27 -10.48
C TYR A 97 8.54 1.36 -9.58
N GLN A 98 7.70 0.33 -9.64
CA GLN A 98 6.54 0.14 -8.79
C GLN A 98 6.75 -1.14 -7.98
N VAL A 99 6.66 -1.04 -6.66
CA VAL A 99 6.58 -2.19 -5.76
C VAL A 99 5.20 -2.18 -5.12
N THR A 100 4.46 -3.26 -5.30
CA THR A 100 3.11 -3.43 -4.74
C THR A 100 3.17 -4.48 -3.64
N TYR A 101 2.78 -4.06 -2.43
CA TYR A 101 2.61 -4.91 -1.26
C TYR A 101 1.14 -5.32 -1.14
N HIS A 102 0.89 -6.62 -1.10
CA HIS A 102 -0.42 -7.22 -0.90
C HIS A 102 -0.60 -7.50 0.59
N ILE A 103 -1.58 -6.85 1.20
CA ILE A 103 -1.79 -6.84 2.64
C ILE A 103 -3.23 -7.24 2.96
N THR A 104 -3.39 -8.01 4.02
CA THR A 104 -4.70 -8.39 4.56
C THR A 104 -4.89 -7.72 5.92
N LEU A 105 -5.96 -6.95 6.08
CA LEU A 105 -6.26 -6.17 7.29
C LEU A 105 -7.36 -6.76 8.17
#